data_AF-A0AA39K9G1-F1
#
_entry.id   AF-A0AA39K9G1-F1
#
_cell.length_a   1.000
_cell.length_b   1.000
_cell.length_c   1.000
_cell.angle_alpha   90.00
_cell.angle_beta   90.00
_cell.angle_gamma   90.00
#
_symmetry.space_group_name_H-M   'P 1'
#
loop_
_entity.id
_entity.type
_entity.pdbx_description
1 polymer ?
#
loop_
_entity_poly.entity_id
_entity_poly.type
_entity_poly.pdbx_seq_one_letter_code
_entity_poly.pdbx_strand_id
1 'polypeptide(L)'
;MSSIASVFIDKHTTSSTPDLHILYAVEVGLDDGTKYEVLRRYSEFVALHDALGDPYSLPPKNSVFNAIIPSAWVDDELIAQRKDGLLAYLNSLLRSSRYQVSSKLLAFLNPNHITDVQGFDDEITPSMICKANLTIKAPVSRLASPIAAAYYPDWSTWSNPPSQIDFSKFDILFFAFVVPNSSSIINWDDGSQDTLRTLVSAARQSGRGTKIVLSIGGWGGSYWFSNSMSNATNRTKLINALVGAVNSFGLDGIDIDWEYPNSPGSGNPYSWADAANFLSFLKSLRAALGWSKIISAAVAHHPWLGPSGAPLSNVSDYAAQMSYINIMNYDVNGASANPGPNAPLGNPCGSSSQPEANAQAALSQWKKAGFPASKMLLGLALYGYVSKSTATRLSNSYAPAADPHEHAPLVERADAVAGDLSQWWGSQVAFKQLSNGTYGGANGFTMGWDDCSDTPFLYSTAKTTVVSYDDTYSLADKAKFANQSGMAGCFTWSLDQDDGYSLQDVIRSNLGK
;
A
#
# COMPACT_ATOMS: atom_id res chain seq x y z
N MET A 1 20.31 50.28 1.48
CA MET A 1 19.49 49.28 2.19
C MET A 1 20.46 48.35 2.87
N SER A 2 20.34 48.17 4.18
CA SER A 2 21.16 47.23 4.93
C SER A 2 20.98 45.82 4.34
N SER A 3 22.07 45.09 4.12
CA SER A 3 22.03 43.72 3.61
C SER A 3 21.40 42.77 4.63
N ILE A 4 20.78 41.70 4.15
CA ILE A 4 20.13 40.69 4.97
C ILE A 4 21.24 39.80 5.56
N ALA A 5 21.34 39.80 6.89
CA ALA A 5 22.33 39.04 7.65
C ALA A 5 21.88 37.60 7.93
N SER A 6 20.59 37.40 8.20
CA SER A 6 20.05 36.11 8.62
C SER A 6 18.55 35.98 8.38
N VAL A 7 18.07 34.73 8.24
CA VAL A 7 16.65 34.37 8.22
C VAL A 7 16.37 33.18 9.13
N PHE A 8 15.20 33.17 9.76
CA PHE A 8 14.72 32.07 10.61
C PHE A 8 13.24 31.76 10.35
N ILE A 9 12.84 30.50 10.50
CA ILE A 9 11.44 30.06 10.46
C ILE A 9 11.22 29.09 11.61
N ASP A 10 10.84 29.59 12.78
CA ASP A 10 10.55 28.78 13.97
C ASP A 10 9.05 28.64 14.26
N LYS A 11 8.24 29.56 13.73
CA LYS A 11 6.81 29.69 13.98
C LYS A 11 6.00 29.64 12.69
N HIS A 12 4.73 29.29 12.86
CA HIS A 12 3.70 29.44 11.85
C HIS A 12 2.40 29.90 12.51
N THR A 13 1.50 30.50 11.73
CA THR A 13 0.14 30.85 12.15
C THR A 13 -0.86 30.35 11.11
N THR A 14 -2.12 30.20 11.51
CA THR A 14 -3.22 29.75 10.63
C THR A 14 -4.21 30.87 10.30
N SER A 15 -3.90 32.13 10.60
CA SER A 15 -4.82 33.24 10.37
C SER A 15 -4.67 33.86 8.97
N SER A 16 -5.52 33.43 8.04
CA SER A 16 -5.87 34.27 6.88
C SER A 16 -7.39 34.25 6.68
N THR A 17 -7.94 35.40 6.31
CA THR A 17 -9.33 35.55 5.84
C THR A 17 -9.29 35.69 4.31
N PRO A 18 -10.18 35.05 3.54
CA PRO A 18 -11.35 34.27 3.96
C PRO A 18 -11.05 32.81 4.33
N ASP A 19 -9.93 32.24 3.84
CA ASP A 19 -9.59 30.82 4.02
C ASP A 19 -8.39 30.59 4.94
N LEU A 20 -8.49 29.56 5.79
CA LEU A 20 -7.43 29.14 6.71
C LEU A 20 -6.24 28.54 5.94
N HIS A 21 -5.12 29.25 5.90
CA HIS A 21 -3.84 28.75 5.38
C HIS A 21 -2.74 28.81 6.43
N ILE A 22 -1.79 27.86 6.37
CA ILE A 22 -0.54 27.96 7.12
C ILE A 22 0.31 29.10 6.52
N LEU A 23 0.61 30.09 7.37
CA LEU A 23 1.58 31.15 7.12
C LEU A 23 2.85 30.87 7.94
N TYR A 24 3.98 30.78 7.25
CA TYR A 24 5.29 30.64 7.87
C TYR A 24 5.80 32.03 8.28
N ALA A 25 6.17 32.19 9.54
CA ALA A 25 6.78 33.42 10.04
C ALA A 25 8.26 33.41 9.72
N VAL A 26 8.66 34.23 8.75
CA VAL A 26 10.05 34.42 8.36
C VAL A 26 10.60 35.61 9.15
N GLU A 27 11.43 35.36 10.16
CA GLU A 27 12.17 36.41 10.85
C GLU A 27 13.39 36.78 10.01
N VAL A 28 13.50 38.04 9.60
CA VAL A 28 14.60 38.59 8.80
C VAL A 28 15.44 39.53 9.68
N GLY A 29 16.75 39.27 9.73
CA GLY A 29 17.73 40.13 10.41
C GLY A 29 18.60 40.87 9.39
N LEU A 30 18.80 42.17 9.60
CA LEU A 30 19.68 43.03 8.79
C LEU A 30 21.04 43.21 9.49
N ASP A 31 22.07 43.56 8.72
CA ASP A 31 23.43 43.79 9.23
C ASP A 31 23.54 44.94 10.25
N ASP A 32 22.59 45.87 10.27
CA ASP A 32 22.52 46.96 11.25
C ASP A 32 21.88 46.55 12.59
N GLY A 33 21.53 45.26 12.74
CA GLY A 33 20.89 44.71 13.93
C GLY A 33 19.35 44.80 13.93
N THR A 34 18.74 45.42 12.92
CA THR A 34 17.28 45.48 12.78
C THR A 34 16.71 44.09 12.49
N LYS A 35 15.60 43.74 13.14
CA LYS A 35 14.85 42.50 12.90
C LYS A 35 13.38 42.79 12.62
N TYR A 36 12.79 42.06 11.69
CA TYR A 36 11.36 42.13 11.40
C TYR A 36 10.82 40.77 10.94
N GLU A 37 9.52 40.56 11.07
CA GLU A 37 8.84 39.33 10.68
C GLU A 37 8.04 39.54 9.39
N VAL A 38 8.05 38.53 8.52
CA VAL A 38 7.28 38.51 7.29
C VAL A 38 6.54 37.17 7.19
N LEU A 39 5.22 37.23 6.98
CA LEU A 39 4.39 36.04 6.82
C LEU A 39 4.33 35.61 5.35
N ARG A 40 4.58 34.33 5.09
CA ARG A 40 4.57 33.76 3.73
C ARG A 40 3.83 32.43 3.68
N ARG A 41 3.02 32.24 2.64
CA ARG A 41 2.41 30.95 2.30
C ARG A 41 3.41 30.08 1.56
N TYR A 42 3.24 28.76 1.65
CA TYR A 42 4.06 27.82 0.87
C TYR A 42 4.04 28.13 -0.65
N SER A 43 2.88 28.51 -1.20
CA SER A 43 2.75 28.89 -2.61
C SER A 43 3.63 30.07 -3.01
N GLU A 44 3.90 31.00 -2.10
CA GLU A 44 4.80 32.13 -2.35
C GLU A 44 6.26 31.66 -2.40
N PHE A 45 6.64 30.62 -1.63
CA PHE A 45 7.97 30.00 -1.74
C PHE A 45 8.15 29.28 -3.08
N VAL A 46 7.12 28.59 -3.56
CA VAL A 46 7.11 27.96 -4.89
C VAL A 46 7.25 29.02 -5.98
N ALA A 47 6.44 30.08 -5.92
CA ALA A 47 6.53 31.18 -6.88
C ALA A 47 7.91 31.85 -6.88
N LEU A 48 8.54 32.03 -5.71
CA LEU A 48 9.91 32.52 -5.61
C LEU A 48 10.90 31.55 -6.27
N HIS A 49 10.81 30.24 -5.96
CA HIS A 49 11.67 29.19 -6.52
C HIS A 49 11.61 29.16 -8.05
N ASP A 50 10.40 29.09 -8.60
CA ASP A 50 10.18 29.05 -10.05
C ASP A 50 10.68 30.33 -10.71
N ALA A 51 10.46 31.48 -10.09
CA ALA A 51 10.91 32.76 -10.61
C ALA A 51 12.44 32.93 -10.56
N LEU A 52 13.15 32.22 -9.66
CA LEU A 52 14.61 32.23 -9.60
C LEU A 52 15.24 31.17 -10.52
N GLY A 53 14.47 30.16 -10.96
CA GLY A 53 14.99 29.00 -11.69
C GLY A 53 16.10 28.32 -10.91
N ASP A 54 15.93 28.26 -9.59
CA ASP A 54 16.90 27.70 -8.66
C ASP A 54 16.75 26.16 -8.61
N PRO A 55 17.85 25.39 -8.50
CA PRO A 55 17.78 23.92 -8.51
C PRO A 55 17.46 23.30 -7.15
N TYR A 56 17.19 24.09 -6.10
CA TYR A 56 16.94 23.57 -4.76
C TYR A 56 15.59 22.85 -4.69
N SER A 57 15.59 21.60 -4.24
CA SER A 57 14.33 20.87 -4.04
C SER A 57 13.57 21.41 -2.83
N LEU A 58 12.48 22.15 -3.07
CA LEU A 58 11.60 22.61 -2.00
C LEU A 58 10.98 21.43 -1.23
N PRO A 59 10.83 21.53 0.10
CA PRO A 59 10.22 20.47 0.89
C PRO A 59 8.76 20.26 0.43
N PRO A 60 8.31 19.04 0.12
CA PRO A 60 7.04 18.84 -0.55
C PRO A 60 5.83 19.40 0.22
N LYS A 61 4.91 20.02 -0.52
CA LYS A 61 3.53 20.23 -0.06
C LYS A 61 2.80 18.92 -0.30
N ASN A 62 2.70 18.07 0.72
CA ASN A 62 1.96 16.80 0.63
C ASN A 62 0.49 17.12 0.26
N SER A 63 0.17 17.07 -1.03
CA SER A 63 -1.10 17.46 -1.64
C SER A 63 -2.27 16.57 -1.19
N VAL A 64 -1.97 15.37 -0.70
CA VAL A 64 -2.95 14.40 -0.19
C VAL A 64 -3.64 14.88 1.10
N PHE A 65 -2.99 15.73 1.91
CA PHE A 65 -3.57 16.17 3.19
C PHE A 65 -4.62 17.27 3.04
N ASN A 66 -4.46 18.19 2.07
CA ASN A 66 -5.36 19.33 1.92
C ASN A 66 -6.75 18.95 1.35
N ALA A 67 -6.87 17.79 0.70
CA ALA A 67 -8.14 17.33 0.15
C ALA A 67 -9.06 16.66 1.19
N ILE A 68 -8.53 16.29 2.36
CA ILE A 68 -9.24 15.44 3.34
C ILE A 68 -9.23 16.06 4.75
N ILE A 69 -8.26 16.94 5.07
CA ILE A 69 -8.17 17.59 6.38
C ILE A 69 -7.74 19.07 6.17
N PRO A 70 -8.41 20.07 6.80
CA PRO A 70 -7.96 21.45 6.68
C PRO A 70 -6.50 21.59 7.13
N SER A 71 -5.70 22.38 6.42
CA SER A 71 -4.25 22.50 6.66
C SER A 71 -3.85 22.82 8.12
N ALA A 72 -4.75 23.43 8.90
CA ALA A 72 -4.59 23.71 10.32
C ALA A 72 -4.58 22.47 11.25
N TRP A 73 -4.74 21.27 10.70
CA TRP A 73 -4.87 19.99 11.43
C TRP A 73 -3.81 18.97 10.97
N VAL A 74 -2.80 19.42 10.22
CA VAL A 74 -1.63 18.63 9.83
C VAL A 74 -0.74 18.43 11.05
N ASP A 75 -0.19 17.23 11.20
CA ASP A 75 0.75 16.84 12.26
C ASP A 75 1.86 17.89 12.48
N ASP A 76 2.10 18.28 13.75
CA ASP A 76 3.12 19.24 14.15
C ASP A 76 4.52 18.85 13.66
N GLU A 77 4.79 17.55 13.54
CA GLU A 77 6.07 17.02 13.04
C GLU A 77 6.27 17.30 11.54
N LEU A 78 5.22 17.22 10.73
CA LEU A 78 5.26 17.54 9.30
C LEU A 78 5.41 19.05 9.04
N ILE A 79 4.77 19.87 9.87
CA ILE A 79 4.95 21.33 9.80
C ILE A 79 6.37 21.71 10.25
N ALA A 80 6.93 21.04 11.27
CA ALA A 80 8.31 21.24 11.69
C ALA A 80 9.31 20.90 10.57
N GLN A 81 9.20 19.72 9.94
CA GLN A 81 10.06 19.33 8.82
C GLN A 81 9.96 20.32 7.64
N ARG A 82 8.76 20.84 7.37
CA ARG A 82 8.57 21.83 6.30
C ARG A 82 9.17 23.19 6.65
N LYS A 83 9.06 23.66 7.91
CA LYS A 83 9.75 24.87 8.38
C LYS A 83 11.26 24.73 8.19
N ASP A 84 11.83 23.60 8.58
CA ASP A 84 13.27 23.33 8.45
C ASP A 84 13.71 23.33 6.98
N GLY A 85 12.94 22.68 6.09
CA GLY A 85 13.23 22.67 4.66
C GLY A 85 13.12 24.04 4.00
N LEU A 86 12.10 24.84 4.35
CA LEU A 86 11.93 26.21 3.85
C LEU A 86 13.02 27.15 4.38
N LEU A 87 13.42 26.97 5.64
CA LEU A 87 14.54 27.70 6.23
C LEU A 87 15.86 27.34 5.54
N ALA A 88 16.10 26.06 5.28
CA ALA A 88 17.27 25.60 4.56
C ALA A 88 17.30 26.15 3.12
N TYR A 89 16.14 26.23 2.45
CA TYR A 89 16.01 26.86 1.14
C TYR A 89 16.41 28.34 1.17
N LEU A 90 15.82 29.16 2.05
CA LEU A 90 16.17 30.59 2.13
C LEU A 90 17.64 30.81 2.49
N ASN A 91 18.20 29.99 3.39
CA ASN A 91 19.62 30.04 3.71
C ASN A 91 20.52 29.68 2.52
N SER A 92 20.09 28.74 1.66
CA SER A 92 20.82 28.41 0.43
C SER A 92 20.87 29.60 -0.54
N LEU A 93 19.74 30.32 -0.69
CA LEU A 93 19.67 31.50 -1.54
C LEU A 93 20.55 32.65 -1.03
N LEU A 94 20.55 32.88 0.28
CA LEU A 94 21.37 33.95 0.89
C LEU A 94 22.87 33.64 0.88
N ARG A 95 23.26 32.37 0.85
CA ARG A 95 24.69 31.96 0.70
C ARG A 95 25.16 31.97 -0.74
N SER A 96 24.24 32.00 -1.70
CA SER A 96 24.55 31.99 -3.11
C SER A 96 24.80 33.41 -3.62
N SER A 97 26.01 33.67 -4.11
CA SER A 97 26.36 34.96 -4.75
C SER A 97 25.47 35.30 -5.96
N ARG A 98 24.83 34.28 -6.55
CA ARG A 98 23.86 34.42 -7.65
C ARG A 98 22.51 34.96 -7.19
N TYR A 99 22.03 34.57 -6.00
CA TYR A 99 20.65 34.84 -5.56
C TYR A 99 20.54 35.86 -4.42
N GLN A 100 21.60 36.04 -3.62
CA GLN A 100 21.59 36.92 -2.43
C GLN A 100 21.29 38.41 -2.74
N VAL A 101 21.54 38.87 -3.98
CA VAL A 101 21.23 40.23 -4.45
C VAL A 101 20.01 40.28 -5.38
N SER A 102 19.28 39.18 -5.53
CA SER A 102 18.11 39.10 -6.42
C SER A 102 16.99 40.00 -5.93
N SER A 103 16.49 40.88 -6.80
CA SER A 103 15.34 41.74 -6.50
C SER A 103 14.08 40.94 -6.14
N LYS A 104 13.94 39.71 -6.65
CA LYS A 104 12.82 38.81 -6.33
C LYS A 104 12.90 38.28 -4.91
N LEU A 105 14.10 37.87 -4.47
CA LEU A 105 14.35 37.43 -3.09
C LEU A 105 14.18 38.60 -2.11
N LEU A 106 14.73 39.76 -2.44
CA LEU A 106 14.60 40.96 -1.61
C LEU A 106 13.14 41.43 -1.50
N ALA A 107 12.36 41.32 -2.57
CA ALA A 107 10.92 41.59 -2.53
C ALA A 107 10.16 40.56 -1.68
N PHE A 108 10.48 39.26 -1.83
CA PHE A 108 9.90 38.20 -1.02
C PHE A 108 10.18 38.39 0.47
N LEU A 109 11.35 38.91 0.86
CA LEU A 109 11.72 39.17 2.26
C LEU A 109 11.33 40.58 2.74
N ASN A 110 10.56 41.35 1.96
CA ASN A 110 10.11 42.68 2.34
C ASN A 110 8.71 42.63 2.98
N PRO A 111 8.51 43.22 4.19
CA PRO A 111 7.23 43.18 4.89
C PRO A 111 6.12 43.96 4.15
N ASN A 112 6.47 44.90 3.28
CA ASN A 112 5.52 45.72 2.52
C ASN A 112 5.17 45.14 1.15
N HIS A 113 5.74 43.98 0.78
CA HIS A 113 5.44 43.34 -0.49
C HIS A 113 4.18 42.48 -0.36
N ILE A 114 3.12 42.88 -1.06
CA ILE A 114 1.87 42.12 -1.20
C ILE A 114 1.97 41.35 -2.52
N THR A 115 2.00 40.02 -2.44
CA THR A 115 1.93 39.16 -3.63
C THR A 115 0.47 39.11 -4.12
N ASP A 116 0.23 39.62 -5.32
CA ASP A 116 -1.06 39.53 -6.01
C ASP A 116 -1.19 38.12 -6.62
N VAL A 117 -1.57 37.13 -5.81
CA VAL A 117 -1.79 35.75 -6.29
C VAL A 117 -3.23 35.66 -6.78
N GLN A 118 -3.48 36.12 -8.01
CA GLN A 118 -4.73 35.80 -8.71
C GLN A 118 -4.68 34.34 -9.20
N GLY A 119 -5.66 33.52 -8.81
CA GLY A 119 -6.04 32.33 -9.58
C GLY A 119 -5.99 30.94 -8.91
N PHE A 120 -6.11 30.81 -7.59
CA PHE A 120 -6.38 29.51 -6.95
C PHE A 120 -7.49 29.65 -5.91
N ASP A 121 -8.74 29.48 -6.34
CA ASP A 121 -9.91 29.40 -5.47
C ASP A 121 -9.98 28.01 -4.81
N ASP A 122 -9.65 27.93 -3.53
CA ASP A 122 -9.88 26.77 -2.65
C ASP A 122 -11.08 27.08 -1.70
N GLU A 123 -12.29 27.31 -2.24
CA GLU A 123 -13.49 27.53 -1.40
C GLU A 123 -14.15 26.19 -1.00
N ILE A 124 -13.92 25.74 0.23
CA ILE A 124 -14.76 24.73 0.91
C ILE A 124 -15.57 25.43 2.00
N THR A 125 -16.90 25.38 1.87
CA THR A 125 -17.85 26.06 2.76
C THR A 125 -17.86 25.49 4.19
N PRO A 126 -18.14 26.31 5.24
CA PRO A 126 -17.96 25.93 6.63
C PRO A 126 -19.27 25.44 7.27
N SER A 127 -19.32 24.17 7.66
CA SER A 127 -20.21 23.72 8.73
C SER A 127 -19.70 22.42 9.33
N MET A 128 -19.21 22.51 10.57
CA MET A 128 -19.20 21.51 11.66
C MET A 128 -17.93 21.67 12.51
N ILE A 129 -17.93 22.67 13.40
CA ILE A 129 -17.04 22.71 14.55
C ILE A 129 -17.88 22.40 15.78
N CYS A 130 -17.59 21.29 16.45
CA CYS A 130 -17.88 21.16 17.87
C CYS A 130 -16.59 20.72 18.59
N LYS A 131 -16.10 21.57 19.48
CA LYS A 131 -14.91 21.38 20.30
C LYS A 131 -15.18 20.35 21.40
N ALA A 132 -14.34 19.32 21.49
CA ALA A 132 -14.19 18.53 22.71
C ALA A 132 -12.71 18.51 23.13
N ASN A 133 -12.44 19.08 24.31
CA ASN A 133 -11.13 19.08 24.96
C ASN A 133 -10.71 17.64 25.31
N LEU A 134 -9.53 17.21 24.88
CA LEU A 134 -8.92 15.94 25.29
C LEU A 134 -7.61 16.17 26.03
N THR A 135 -7.61 15.78 27.29
CA THR A 135 -6.50 15.78 28.23
C THR A 135 -5.44 14.75 27.80
N ILE A 136 -4.17 15.18 27.74
CA ILE A 136 -3.03 14.37 27.31
C ILE A 136 -2.75 13.25 28.33
N LYS A 137 -2.65 12.00 27.87
CA LYS A 137 -2.08 10.87 28.62
C LYS A 137 -0.95 10.20 27.83
N ALA A 138 0.23 10.25 28.46
CA ALA A 138 1.40 9.35 28.36
C ALA A 138 2.16 9.24 27.01
N PRO A 139 3.48 8.98 27.05
CA PRO A 139 4.32 9.03 25.85
C PRO A 139 4.04 7.83 24.94
N VAL A 140 3.89 8.12 23.65
CA VAL A 140 3.66 7.15 22.57
C VAL A 140 4.81 6.13 22.55
N SER A 141 4.49 4.85 22.78
CA SER A 141 5.44 3.76 22.58
C SER A 141 5.90 3.75 21.12
N ARG A 142 7.20 3.46 20.87
CA ARG A 142 7.72 3.17 19.52
C ARG A 142 6.68 2.39 18.71
N LEU A 143 6.23 2.94 17.58
CA LEU A 143 5.41 2.21 16.63
C LEU A 143 6.13 0.88 16.33
N ALA A 144 5.41 -0.24 16.41
CA ALA A 144 5.96 -1.54 16.07
C ALA A 144 6.55 -1.48 14.65
N SER A 145 7.72 -2.10 14.42
CA SER A 145 8.28 -2.20 13.07
C SER A 145 7.22 -2.80 12.14
N PRO A 146 6.99 -2.24 10.94
CA PRO A 146 6.01 -2.78 10.01
C PRO A 146 6.26 -4.27 9.71
N ILE A 147 5.28 -4.97 9.16
CA ILE A 147 5.38 -6.39 8.81
C ILE A 147 5.62 -6.52 7.31
N ALA A 148 6.65 -7.28 6.93
CA ALA A 148 6.85 -7.75 5.57
C ALA A 148 6.56 -9.26 5.55
N ALA A 149 5.42 -9.65 4.98
CA ALA A 149 4.96 -11.03 4.92
C ALA A 149 4.87 -11.54 3.47
N ALA A 150 4.75 -12.86 3.29
CA ALA A 150 4.49 -13.47 1.99
C ALA A 150 3.70 -14.76 2.14
N TYR A 151 2.87 -15.08 1.14
CA TYR A 151 2.40 -16.45 0.96
C TYR A 151 3.52 -17.31 0.38
N TYR A 152 3.72 -18.47 1.00
CA TYR A 152 4.52 -19.57 0.49
C TYR A 152 3.56 -20.72 0.17
N PRO A 153 3.07 -20.81 -1.08
CA PRO A 153 2.33 -21.97 -1.51
C PRO A 153 3.21 -23.23 -1.46
N ASP A 154 2.65 -24.39 -1.19
CA ASP A 154 3.41 -25.62 -1.04
C ASP A 154 4.14 -26.02 -2.34
N TRP A 155 3.55 -25.71 -3.50
CA TRP A 155 4.19 -25.83 -4.81
C TRP A 155 5.37 -24.86 -5.02
N SER A 156 5.50 -23.82 -4.21
CA SER A 156 6.69 -22.94 -4.22
C SER A 156 7.96 -23.75 -3.98
N THR A 157 7.89 -24.86 -3.23
CA THR A 157 9.03 -25.74 -2.91
C THR A 157 9.83 -26.21 -4.12
N TRP A 158 9.19 -26.32 -5.29
CA TRP A 158 9.86 -26.75 -6.52
C TRP A 158 10.83 -25.70 -7.06
N SER A 159 10.53 -24.42 -6.87
CA SER A 159 11.33 -23.29 -7.35
C SER A 159 12.10 -22.58 -6.25
N ASN A 160 11.60 -22.65 -5.02
CA ASN A 160 12.11 -22.01 -3.82
C ASN A 160 12.07 -23.00 -2.66
N PRO A 161 12.91 -24.07 -2.69
CA PRO A 161 12.90 -25.06 -1.62
C PRO A 161 13.21 -24.38 -0.27
N PRO A 162 12.63 -24.83 0.86
CA PRO A 162 12.74 -24.08 2.11
C PRO A 162 14.16 -23.84 2.63
N SER A 163 15.12 -24.69 2.23
CA SER A 163 16.55 -24.53 2.55
C SER A 163 17.23 -23.37 1.83
N GLN A 164 16.62 -22.82 0.78
CA GLN A 164 17.17 -21.72 -0.02
C GLN A 164 16.47 -20.38 0.27
N ILE A 165 15.44 -20.36 1.12
CA ILE A 165 14.74 -19.13 1.47
C ILE A 165 15.64 -18.23 2.33
N ASP A 166 15.81 -16.98 1.90
CA ASP A 166 16.36 -15.94 2.78
C ASP A 166 15.30 -15.44 3.76
N PHE A 167 15.24 -16.08 4.93
CA PHE A 167 14.30 -15.72 5.99
C PHE A 167 14.48 -14.29 6.52
N SER A 168 15.60 -13.60 6.26
CA SER A 168 15.77 -12.20 6.68
C SER A 168 14.81 -11.25 5.97
N LYS A 169 14.24 -11.69 4.84
CA LYS A 169 13.29 -10.92 4.02
C LYS A 169 11.86 -10.94 4.56
N PHE A 170 11.53 -11.84 5.48
CA PHE A 170 10.13 -12.07 5.92
C PHE A 170 9.99 -12.09 7.44
N ASP A 171 9.03 -11.32 7.95
CA ASP A 171 8.56 -11.43 9.33
C ASP A 171 7.57 -12.59 9.49
N ILE A 172 6.73 -12.83 8.47
CA ILE A 172 5.72 -13.89 8.44
C ILE A 172 5.73 -14.58 7.07
N LEU A 173 5.72 -15.91 7.06
CA LEU A 173 5.39 -16.71 5.89
C LEU A 173 4.07 -17.45 6.15
N PHE A 174 3.09 -17.23 5.26
CA PHE A 174 1.82 -17.95 5.25
C PHE A 174 1.99 -19.21 4.39
N PHE A 175 2.11 -20.37 5.01
CA PHE A 175 2.19 -21.65 4.30
C PHE A 175 0.80 -22.00 3.75
N ALA A 176 0.68 -22.00 2.43
CA ALA A 176 -0.55 -22.20 1.69
C ALA A 176 -0.52 -23.56 0.96
N PHE A 177 -1.53 -24.41 0.97
CA PHE A 177 -2.72 -24.36 1.82
C PHE A 177 -3.01 -25.73 2.42
N VAL A 178 -3.80 -25.72 3.49
CA VAL A 178 -4.69 -26.84 3.79
C VAL A 178 -6.11 -26.47 3.39
N VAL A 179 -6.96 -27.45 3.13
CA VAL A 179 -8.32 -27.21 2.61
C VAL A 179 -9.38 -27.85 3.52
N PRO A 180 -10.45 -27.15 3.93
CA PRO A 180 -11.53 -27.78 4.68
C PRO A 180 -12.24 -28.82 3.82
N ASN A 181 -12.73 -29.89 4.44
CA ASN A 181 -13.49 -30.94 3.74
C ASN A 181 -14.93 -31.09 4.27
N SER A 182 -15.70 -32.00 3.67
CA SER A 182 -17.11 -32.26 4.02
C SER A 182 -17.33 -32.68 5.48
N SER A 183 -16.30 -33.19 6.15
CA SER A 183 -16.34 -33.58 7.56
C SER A 183 -15.93 -32.45 8.52
N SER A 184 -15.69 -31.25 8.00
CA SER A 184 -15.21 -30.08 8.74
C SER A 184 -13.88 -30.33 9.44
N ILE A 185 -12.97 -31.04 8.78
CA ILE A 185 -11.55 -31.14 9.12
C ILE A 185 -10.71 -30.65 7.93
N ILE A 186 -9.38 -30.71 8.04
CA ILE A 186 -8.45 -30.25 6.99
C ILE A 186 -7.90 -31.41 6.15
N ASN A 187 -7.75 -31.18 4.86
CA ASN A 187 -6.99 -31.99 3.92
C ASN A 187 -5.63 -31.33 3.66
N TRP A 188 -4.64 -32.17 3.41
CA TRP A 188 -3.29 -31.80 3.02
C TRP A 188 -3.05 -32.30 1.61
N ASP A 189 -2.35 -31.51 0.80
CA ASP A 189 -1.84 -31.98 -0.48
C ASP A 189 -0.66 -32.94 -0.27
N ASP A 190 -0.41 -33.78 -1.26
CA ASP A 190 0.66 -34.78 -1.19
C ASP A 190 2.02 -34.11 -0.95
N GLY A 191 2.74 -34.56 0.09
CA GLY A 191 4.06 -34.03 0.45
C GLY A 191 4.04 -32.67 1.19
N SER A 192 2.92 -31.96 1.23
CA SER A 192 2.81 -30.62 1.87
C SER A 192 3.22 -30.63 3.34
N GLN A 193 2.94 -31.70 4.09
CA GLN A 193 3.36 -31.84 5.49
C GLN A 193 4.89 -31.94 5.65
N ASP A 194 5.59 -32.61 4.74
CA ASP A 194 7.05 -32.70 4.76
C ASP A 194 7.68 -31.36 4.36
N THR A 195 7.10 -30.68 3.37
CA THR A 195 7.47 -29.30 3.02
C THR A 195 7.30 -28.38 4.21
N LEU A 196 6.17 -28.45 4.93
CA LEU A 196 5.91 -27.62 6.11
C LEU A 196 6.90 -27.91 7.24
N ARG A 197 7.20 -29.18 7.54
CA ARG A 197 8.23 -29.56 8.54
C ARG A 197 9.59 -28.95 8.18
N THR A 198 9.96 -29.04 6.90
CA THR A 198 11.23 -28.51 6.40
C THR A 198 11.27 -26.99 6.49
N LEU A 199 10.17 -26.31 6.12
CA LEU A 199 10.03 -24.86 6.21
C LEU A 199 10.13 -24.34 7.64
N VAL A 200 9.41 -24.95 8.58
CA VAL A 200 9.51 -24.59 10.00
C VAL A 200 10.93 -24.79 10.50
N SER A 201 11.54 -25.95 10.22
CA SER A 201 12.91 -26.24 10.65
C SER A 201 13.92 -25.22 10.11
N ALA A 202 13.87 -24.92 8.81
CA ALA A 202 14.74 -23.94 8.16
C ALA A 202 14.54 -22.53 8.73
N ALA A 203 13.28 -22.10 8.94
CA ALA A 203 12.97 -20.81 9.53
C ALA A 203 13.55 -20.66 10.94
N ARG A 204 13.45 -21.69 11.79
CA ARG A 204 14.04 -21.67 13.14
C ARG A 204 15.56 -21.66 13.10
N GLN A 205 16.17 -22.49 12.26
CA GLN A 205 17.63 -22.58 12.11
C GLN A 205 18.26 -21.27 11.60
N SER A 206 17.52 -20.50 10.78
CA SER A 206 17.99 -19.21 10.27
C SER A 206 18.28 -18.18 11.36
N GLY A 207 17.66 -18.31 12.55
CA GLY A 207 17.78 -17.35 13.64
C GLY A 207 17.15 -15.97 13.37
N ARG A 208 16.44 -15.79 12.25
CA ARG A 208 15.85 -14.50 11.83
C ARG A 208 14.53 -14.17 12.52
N GLY A 209 13.91 -15.15 13.17
CA GLY A 209 12.66 -14.97 13.90
C GLY A 209 11.38 -14.99 13.05
N THR A 210 11.50 -15.32 11.76
CA THR A 210 10.37 -15.46 10.83
C THR A 210 9.30 -16.42 11.37
N LYS A 211 8.06 -15.95 11.37
CA LYS A 211 6.89 -16.68 11.83
C LYS A 211 6.30 -17.52 10.71
N ILE A 212 5.96 -18.76 10.99
CA ILE A 212 5.31 -19.67 10.05
C ILE A 212 3.86 -19.84 10.47
N VAL A 213 2.95 -19.39 9.62
CA VAL A 213 1.49 -19.41 9.85
C VAL A 213 0.87 -20.31 8.81
N LEU A 214 0.03 -21.26 9.22
CA LEU A 214 -0.65 -22.15 8.26
C LEU A 214 -1.91 -21.47 7.73
N SER A 215 -1.99 -21.31 6.42
CA SER A 215 -3.19 -20.80 5.76
C SER A 215 -4.13 -21.93 5.35
N ILE A 216 -5.41 -21.76 5.66
CA ILE A 216 -6.49 -22.66 5.25
C ILE A 216 -7.36 -21.98 4.20
N GLY A 217 -7.65 -22.67 3.09
CA GLY A 217 -8.60 -22.23 2.08
C GLY A 217 -7.97 -21.83 0.75
N GLY A 218 -8.09 -20.55 0.40
CA GLY A 218 -7.77 -19.97 -0.90
C GLY A 218 -8.92 -20.08 -1.90
N TRP A 219 -8.74 -19.45 -3.07
CA TRP A 219 -9.72 -19.36 -4.15
C TRP A 219 -10.33 -20.72 -4.55
N GLY A 220 -9.48 -21.74 -4.69
CA GLY A 220 -9.89 -23.12 -5.02
C GLY A 220 -10.27 -23.98 -3.81
N GLY A 221 -9.89 -23.58 -2.59
CA GLY A 221 -10.07 -24.36 -1.36
C GLY A 221 -11.27 -23.94 -0.51
N SER A 222 -12.08 -22.97 -0.97
CA SER A 222 -13.10 -22.35 -0.12
C SER A 222 -14.45 -23.10 -0.03
N TYR A 223 -14.63 -24.18 -0.80
CA TYR A 223 -15.92 -24.86 -0.98
C TYR A 223 -16.60 -25.30 0.33
N TRP A 224 -15.84 -25.82 1.29
CA TRP A 224 -16.41 -26.40 2.52
C TRP A 224 -16.46 -25.44 3.72
N PHE A 225 -16.11 -24.16 3.56
CA PHE A 225 -16.12 -23.22 4.68
C PHE A 225 -17.52 -22.98 5.23
N SER A 226 -18.52 -22.66 4.41
CA SER A 226 -19.87 -22.34 4.91
C SER A 226 -20.43 -23.49 5.77
N ASN A 227 -20.28 -24.74 5.30
CA ASN A 227 -20.64 -25.92 6.09
C ASN A 227 -19.81 -26.05 7.38
N SER A 228 -18.49 -25.87 7.30
CA SER A 228 -17.59 -26.00 8.45
C SER A 228 -17.82 -24.94 9.54
N MET A 229 -18.32 -23.77 9.15
CA MET A 229 -18.60 -22.65 10.05
C MET A 229 -20.04 -22.69 10.61
N SER A 230 -20.96 -23.39 9.94
CA SER A 230 -22.42 -23.32 10.14
C SER A 230 -22.94 -23.58 11.56
N ASN A 231 -22.27 -24.43 12.35
CA ASN A 231 -22.72 -24.81 13.69
C ASN A 231 -21.56 -25.13 14.63
N ALA A 232 -21.85 -25.20 15.94
CA ALA A 232 -20.83 -25.38 16.97
C ALA A 232 -20.04 -26.70 16.83
N THR A 233 -20.69 -27.78 16.43
CA THR A 233 -20.03 -29.09 16.23
C THR A 233 -19.02 -29.03 15.08
N ASN A 234 -19.42 -28.48 13.94
CA ASN A 234 -18.54 -28.36 12.77
C ASN A 234 -17.37 -27.40 13.04
N ARG A 235 -17.65 -26.25 13.69
CA ARG A 235 -16.59 -25.31 14.11
C ARG A 235 -15.59 -25.99 15.04
N THR A 236 -16.06 -26.78 16.01
CA THR A 236 -15.20 -27.50 16.95
C THR A 236 -14.30 -28.51 16.24
N LYS A 237 -14.83 -29.28 15.27
CA LYS A 237 -14.01 -30.21 14.48
C LYS A 237 -12.90 -29.49 13.72
N LEU A 238 -13.24 -28.38 13.06
CA LEU A 238 -12.27 -27.62 12.27
C LEU A 238 -11.21 -26.98 13.17
N ILE A 239 -11.63 -26.37 14.29
CA ILE A 239 -10.73 -25.80 15.30
C ILE A 239 -9.77 -26.86 15.83
N ASN A 240 -10.26 -28.05 16.18
CA ASN A 240 -9.41 -29.13 16.69
C ASN A 240 -8.37 -29.59 15.66
N ALA A 241 -8.76 -29.68 14.38
CA ALA A 241 -7.83 -30.01 13.31
C ALA A 241 -6.73 -28.95 13.15
N LEU A 242 -7.10 -27.67 13.17
CA LEU A 242 -6.17 -26.54 13.05
C LEU A 242 -5.25 -26.42 14.28
N VAL A 243 -5.78 -26.56 15.49
CA VAL A 243 -4.98 -26.60 16.74
C VAL A 243 -4.03 -27.79 16.72
N GLY A 244 -4.50 -28.95 16.25
CA GLY A 244 -3.68 -30.14 16.04
C GLY A 244 -2.50 -29.87 15.11
N ALA A 245 -2.72 -29.19 13.99
CA ALA A 245 -1.66 -28.78 13.07
C ALA A 245 -0.67 -27.79 13.74
N VAL A 246 -1.19 -26.75 14.42
CA VAL A 246 -0.33 -25.78 15.14
C VAL A 246 0.60 -26.47 16.13
N ASN A 247 0.08 -27.43 16.89
CA ASN A 247 0.86 -28.16 17.89
C ASN A 247 1.85 -29.15 17.24
N SER A 248 1.41 -29.88 16.21
CA SER A 248 2.22 -30.92 15.57
C SER A 248 3.42 -30.36 14.81
N PHE A 249 3.26 -29.19 14.19
CA PHE A 249 4.31 -28.55 13.38
C PHE A 249 4.99 -27.37 14.08
N GLY A 250 4.56 -26.99 15.29
CA GLY A 250 5.16 -25.87 16.03
C GLY A 250 4.93 -24.51 15.36
N LEU A 251 3.73 -24.31 14.79
CA LEU A 251 3.36 -23.13 14.01
C LEU A 251 3.11 -21.91 14.91
N ASP A 252 3.30 -20.73 14.34
CA ASP A 252 3.09 -19.44 15.00
C ASP A 252 1.63 -18.97 14.92
N GLY A 253 0.79 -19.59 14.09
CA GLY A 253 -0.62 -19.23 13.99
C GLY A 253 -1.37 -19.90 12.85
N ILE A 254 -2.61 -19.43 12.65
CA ILE A 254 -3.50 -19.81 11.55
C ILE A 254 -3.92 -18.56 10.77
N ASP A 255 -3.92 -18.66 9.46
CA ASP A 255 -4.50 -17.71 8.53
C ASP A 255 -5.74 -18.33 7.87
N ILE A 256 -6.85 -17.59 7.80
CA ILE A 256 -8.11 -18.06 7.21
C ILE A 256 -8.34 -17.35 5.88
N ASP A 257 -8.17 -18.06 4.78
CA ASP A 257 -8.42 -17.55 3.45
C ASP A 257 -9.76 -18.11 2.91
N TRP A 258 -10.87 -17.58 3.42
CA TRP A 258 -12.21 -17.95 2.97
C TRP A 258 -12.71 -16.94 1.93
N GLU A 259 -12.90 -17.42 0.70
CA GLU A 259 -13.31 -16.64 -0.45
C GLU A 259 -14.73 -17.04 -0.98
N TYR A 260 -15.83 -16.47 -0.48
CA TYR A 260 -15.93 -15.48 0.61
C TYR A 260 -17.15 -15.78 1.51
N PRO A 261 -17.15 -15.39 2.80
CA PRO A 261 -18.36 -15.42 3.61
C PRO A 261 -19.49 -14.63 2.93
N ASN A 262 -20.72 -15.17 2.94
CA ASN A 262 -21.91 -14.54 2.36
C ASN A 262 -21.85 -14.29 0.83
N SER A 263 -20.88 -14.86 0.11
CA SER A 263 -20.73 -14.68 -1.34
C SER A 263 -20.18 -15.95 -2.01
N PRO A 264 -20.57 -16.26 -3.24
CA PRO A 264 -20.14 -17.51 -3.88
C PRO A 264 -18.65 -17.53 -4.25
N GLY A 265 -17.94 -16.40 -4.37
CA GLY A 265 -16.55 -16.39 -4.84
C GLY A 265 -16.38 -17.20 -6.13
N SER A 266 -15.57 -18.25 -6.11
CA SER A 266 -15.33 -19.19 -7.22
C SER A 266 -16.48 -20.16 -7.55
N GLY A 267 -17.69 -19.93 -7.01
CA GLY A 267 -18.86 -20.82 -7.16
C GLY A 267 -19.11 -21.71 -5.93
N ASN A 268 -18.60 -21.29 -4.77
CA ASN A 268 -18.71 -21.96 -3.50
C ASN A 268 -20.12 -21.89 -2.91
N PRO A 269 -20.56 -22.93 -2.16
CA PRO A 269 -21.72 -22.84 -1.29
C PRO A 269 -21.54 -21.73 -0.24
N TYR A 270 -22.59 -20.93 -0.04
CA TYR A 270 -22.61 -19.87 0.96
C TYR A 270 -23.96 -19.77 1.67
N SER A 271 -23.99 -19.08 2.79
CA SER A 271 -25.17 -18.75 3.58
C SER A 271 -25.13 -17.30 4.02
N TRP A 272 -26.28 -16.66 4.16
CA TRP A 272 -26.39 -15.31 4.74
C TRP A 272 -25.97 -15.22 6.21
N ALA A 273 -25.81 -16.38 6.87
CA ALA A 273 -25.29 -16.49 8.23
C ALA A 273 -23.77 -16.64 8.31
N ASP A 274 -23.06 -16.76 7.18
CA ASP A 274 -21.63 -17.07 7.14
C ASP A 274 -20.78 -16.07 7.92
N ALA A 275 -21.02 -14.77 7.75
CA ALA A 275 -20.28 -13.74 8.49
C ALA A 275 -20.44 -13.89 10.02
N ALA A 276 -21.65 -14.14 10.52
CA ALA A 276 -21.92 -14.33 11.95
C ALA A 276 -21.32 -15.65 12.48
N ASN A 277 -21.37 -16.70 11.66
CA ASN A 277 -20.75 -17.99 11.94
C ASN A 277 -19.22 -17.88 11.97
N PHE A 278 -18.64 -17.07 11.09
CA PHE A 278 -17.21 -16.81 11.05
C PHE A 278 -16.75 -16.08 12.31
N LEU A 279 -17.49 -15.07 12.78
CA LEU A 279 -17.19 -14.42 14.06
C LEU A 279 -17.22 -15.42 15.23
N SER A 280 -18.22 -16.30 15.24
CA SER A 280 -18.33 -17.36 16.25
C SER A 280 -17.14 -18.32 16.20
N PHE A 281 -16.67 -18.67 15.00
CA PHE A 281 -15.46 -19.45 14.81
C PHE A 281 -14.21 -18.73 15.31
N LEU A 282 -14.01 -17.46 14.97
CA LEU A 282 -12.86 -16.67 15.41
C LEU A 282 -12.78 -16.55 16.93
N LYS A 283 -13.91 -16.34 17.62
CA LYS A 283 -13.98 -16.31 19.09
C LYS A 283 -13.53 -17.65 19.70
N SER A 284 -14.04 -18.77 19.17
CA SER A 284 -13.64 -20.10 19.65
C SER A 284 -12.20 -20.48 19.29
N LEU A 285 -11.73 -20.11 18.09
CA LEU A 285 -10.36 -20.36 17.65
C LEU A 285 -9.37 -19.56 18.52
N ARG A 286 -9.67 -18.29 18.80
CA ARG A 286 -8.87 -17.46 19.72
C ARG A 286 -8.81 -18.05 21.12
N ALA A 287 -9.94 -18.54 21.64
CA ALA A 287 -9.96 -19.22 22.94
C ALA A 287 -9.09 -20.50 22.95
N ALA A 288 -9.07 -21.26 21.86
CA ALA A 288 -8.30 -22.51 21.76
C ALA A 288 -6.79 -22.30 21.55
N LEU A 289 -6.40 -21.33 20.70
CA LEU A 289 -5.00 -21.04 20.40
C LEU A 289 -4.32 -20.10 21.41
N GLY A 290 -5.11 -19.29 22.12
CA GLY A 290 -4.61 -18.24 23.00
C GLY A 290 -4.07 -17.01 22.24
N TRP A 291 -3.55 -16.04 22.99
CA TRP A 291 -3.09 -14.74 22.46
C TRP A 291 -1.65 -14.75 21.94
N SER A 292 -0.88 -15.82 22.19
CA SER A 292 0.49 -15.95 21.69
C SER A 292 0.56 -16.33 20.21
N LYS A 293 -0.55 -16.84 19.64
CA LYS A 293 -0.65 -17.28 18.26
C LYS A 293 -1.25 -16.20 17.37
N ILE A 294 -0.78 -16.13 16.13
CA ILE A 294 -1.34 -15.29 15.09
C ILE A 294 -2.68 -15.90 14.64
N ILE A 295 -3.71 -15.05 14.54
CA ILE A 295 -4.93 -15.37 13.79
C ILE A 295 -5.09 -14.27 12.76
N SER A 296 -5.02 -14.62 11.48
CA SER A 296 -5.26 -13.69 10.37
C SER A 296 -6.33 -14.21 9.43
N ALA A 297 -6.79 -13.36 8.52
CA ALA A 297 -7.61 -13.79 7.40
C ALA A 297 -7.27 -12.98 6.15
N ALA A 298 -7.24 -13.64 5.00
CA ALA A 298 -7.29 -12.96 3.71
C ALA A 298 -8.70 -12.43 3.47
N VAL A 299 -8.79 -11.18 3.01
CA VAL A 299 -10.05 -10.46 2.86
C VAL A 299 -10.08 -9.64 1.59
N ALA A 300 -11.28 -9.40 1.06
CA ALA A 300 -11.49 -8.50 -0.06
C ALA A 300 -11.21 -7.03 0.31
N HIS A 301 -11.25 -6.16 -0.70
CA HIS A 301 -11.13 -4.70 -0.55
C HIS A 301 -12.15 -4.11 0.44
N HIS A 302 -13.32 -4.71 0.58
CA HIS A 302 -14.38 -4.27 1.49
C HIS A 302 -14.57 -5.22 2.68
N PRO A 303 -15.16 -4.75 3.80
CA PRO A 303 -15.59 -5.60 4.91
C PRO A 303 -16.45 -6.78 4.46
N TRP A 304 -16.43 -7.89 5.22
CA TRP A 304 -17.29 -9.05 4.94
C TRP A 304 -18.74 -8.63 4.70
N LEU A 305 -19.43 -9.31 3.78
CA LEU A 305 -20.82 -9.02 3.50
C LEU A 305 -21.72 -9.48 4.65
N GLY A 306 -22.65 -8.64 5.05
CA GLY A 306 -23.71 -8.98 5.99
C GLY A 306 -24.87 -9.75 5.33
N PRO A 307 -25.92 -10.09 6.10
CA PRO A 307 -27.09 -10.81 5.58
C PRO A 307 -27.86 -10.07 4.47
N SER A 308 -27.68 -8.75 4.35
CA SER A 308 -28.28 -7.93 3.30
C SER A 308 -27.50 -7.96 1.98
N GLY A 309 -26.32 -8.60 1.94
CA GLY A 309 -25.39 -8.52 0.81
C GLY A 309 -24.56 -7.23 0.77
N ALA A 310 -24.78 -6.29 1.69
CA ALA A 310 -23.94 -5.11 1.86
C ALA A 310 -22.76 -5.39 2.81
N PRO A 311 -21.59 -4.74 2.63
CA PRO A 311 -20.49 -4.83 3.59
C PRO A 311 -20.92 -4.48 5.02
N LEU A 312 -20.41 -5.23 5.99
CA LEU A 312 -20.65 -4.96 7.41
C LEU A 312 -20.12 -3.57 7.80
N SER A 313 -20.97 -2.78 8.46
CA SER A 313 -20.61 -1.44 8.96
C SER A 313 -19.83 -1.47 10.27
N ASN A 314 -19.76 -2.62 10.95
CA ASN A 314 -18.97 -2.80 12.17
C ASN A 314 -18.36 -4.19 12.21
N VAL A 315 -17.03 -4.24 12.23
CA VAL A 315 -16.21 -5.46 12.34
C VAL A 315 -15.28 -5.42 13.55
N SER A 316 -15.52 -4.53 14.51
CA SER A 316 -14.68 -4.37 15.71
C SER A 316 -14.55 -5.67 16.52
N ASP A 317 -15.63 -6.45 16.56
CA ASP A 317 -15.67 -7.77 17.21
C ASP A 317 -14.76 -8.80 16.53
N TYR A 318 -14.57 -8.71 15.21
CA TYR A 318 -13.61 -9.53 14.45
C TYR A 318 -12.19 -9.06 14.74
N ALA A 319 -11.96 -7.74 14.67
CA ALA A 319 -10.67 -7.12 14.98
C ALA A 319 -10.18 -7.43 16.40
N ALA A 320 -11.10 -7.63 17.36
CA ALA A 320 -10.78 -8.04 18.72
C ALA A 320 -10.21 -9.47 18.79
N GLN A 321 -10.61 -10.38 17.89
CA GLN A 321 -10.14 -11.78 17.88
C GLN A 321 -8.89 -11.99 17.02
N MET A 322 -8.60 -11.07 16.10
CA MET A 322 -7.57 -11.25 15.08
C MET A 322 -6.30 -10.44 15.37
N SER A 323 -5.19 -10.97 14.91
CA SER A 323 -3.89 -10.30 14.86
C SER A 323 -3.84 -9.36 13.64
N TYR A 324 -4.17 -9.88 12.47
CA TYR A 324 -4.13 -9.14 11.20
C TYR A 324 -5.32 -9.47 10.29
N ILE A 325 -5.70 -8.57 9.40
CA ILE A 325 -6.34 -8.92 8.12
C ILE A 325 -5.34 -8.69 7.00
N ASN A 326 -5.39 -9.57 6.01
CA ASN A 326 -4.56 -9.54 4.81
C ASN A 326 -5.46 -9.07 3.66
N ILE A 327 -5.49 -7.77 3.37
CA ILE A 327 -6.34 -7.19 2.33
C ILE A 327 -5.77 -7.56 0.96
N MET A 328 -6.47 -8.39 0.19
CA MET A 328 -6.09 -8.83 -1.15
C MET A 328 -6.32 -7.70 -2.16
N ASN A 329 -5.38 -6.75 -2.21
CA ASN A 329 -5.42 -5.60 -3.12
C ASN A 329 -4.90 -5.95 -4.52
N TYR A 330 -5.55 -6.92 -5.15
CA TYR A 330 -5.23 -7.43 -6.48
C TYR A 330 -6.45 -8.16 -7.05
N ASP A 331 -6.34 -8.67 -8.29
CA ASP A 331 -7.43 -9.27 -9.05
C ASP A 331 -8.63 -8.33 -9.25
N VAL A 332 -8.38 -7.01 -9.23
CA VAL A 332 -9.41 -5.99 -9.53
C VAL A 332 -9.82 -6.11 -11.00
N ASN A 333 -8.84 -6.22 -11.90
CA ASN A 333 -9.09 -6.53 -13.31
C ASN A 333 -8.23 -7.73 -13.74
N GLY A 334 -8.90 -8.80 -14.15
CA GLY A 334 -8.26 -9.92 -14.85
C GLY A 334 -7.96 -9.62 -16.32
N ALA A 335 -7.45 -10.63 -17.02
CA ALA A 335 -7.22 -10.56 -18.46
C ALA A 335 -8.52 -10.29 -19.22
N SER A 336 -8.52 -9.31 -20.13
CA SER A 336 -9.71 -8.97 -20.92
C SER A 336 -9.34 -8.27 -22.24
N ALA A 337 -10.32 -8.10 -23.13
CA ALA A 337 -10.11 -7.31 -24.35
C ALA A 337 -9.86 -5.81 -24.05
N ASN A 338 -10.35 -5.33 -22.90
CA ASN A 338 -10.21 -3.95 -22.41
C ASN A 338 -9.45 -3.96 -21.06
N PRO A 339 -8.16 -4.32 -21.06
CA PRO A 339 -7.38 -4.60 -19.85
C PRO A 339 -7.36 -3.40 -18.91
N GLY A 340 -7.56 -3.63 -17.61
CA GLY A 340 -7.52 -2.60 -16.57
C GLY A 340 -6.37 -2.83 -15.57
N PRO A 341 -6.22 -1.96 -14.56
CA PRO A 341 -5.25 -2.15 -13.47
C PRO A 341 -5.56 -3.41 -12.64
N ASN A 342 -4.59 -4.31 -12.48
CA ASN A 342 -4.77 -5.52 -11.65
C ASN A 342 -4.87 -5.18 -10.15
N ALA A 343 -3.98 -4.32 -9.67
CA ALA A 343 -3.77 -4.05 -8.25
C ALA A 343 -3.66 -2.53 -8.00
N PRO A 344 -4.67 -1.71 -8.30
CA PRO A 344 -4.56 -0.25 -8.20
C PRO A 344 -4.22 0.24 -6.78
N LEU A 345 -3.35 1.25 -6.67
CA LEU A 345 -3.11 1.99 -5.41
C LEU A 345 -4.32 2.88 -5.07
N GLY A 346 -4.87 3.56 -6.08
CA GLY A 346 -5.92 4.56 -5.90
C GLY A 346 -6.82 4.73 -7.13
N ASN A 347 -7.69 5.75 -7.05
CA ASN A 347 -8.54 6.20 -8.16
C ASN A 347 -8.76 7.73 -8.11
N PRO A 348 -7.68 8.55 -8.08
CA PRO A 348 -7.77 10.00 -7.96
C PRO A 348 -8.45 10.64 -9.18
N CYS A 349 -8.39 9.99 -10.33
CA CYS A 349 -9.04 10.44 -11.56
C CYS A 349 -10.55 10.13 -11.60
N GLY A 350 -11.08 9.34 -10.66
CA GLY A 350 -12.50 9.00 -10.59
C GLY A 350 -13.02 8.17 -11.76
N SER A 351 -12.13 7.56 -12.54
CA SER A 351 -12.45 6.89 -13.81
C SER A 351 -12.68 5.38 -13.66
N SER A 352 -12.17 4.76 -12.59
CA SER A 352 -12.32 3.31 -12.35
C SER A 352 -13.80 2.87 -12.34
N SER A 353 -14.10 1.78 -13.05
CA SER A 353 -15.40 1.09 -12.96
C SER A 353 -15.59 0.33 -11.64
N GLN A 354 -14.53 0.20 -10.84
CA GLN A 354 -14.52 -0.41 -9.51
C GLN A 354 -13.85 0.55 -8.51
N PRO A 355 -14.46 1.71 -8.22
CA PRO A 355 -13.83 2.78 -7.44
C PRO A 355 -13.53 2.39 -5.98
N GLU A 356 -14.15 1.32 -5.49
CA GLU A 356 -13.95 0.79 -4.14
C GLU A 356 -12.87 -0.32 -4.06
N ALA A 357 -12.38 -0.79 -5.21
CA ALA A 357 -11.39 -1.87 -5.30
C ALA A 357 -10.00 -1.29 -5.63
N ASN A 358 -9.37 -0.68 -4.63
CA ASN A 358 -7.99 -0.19 -4.65
C ASN A 358 -7.49 -0.01 -3.20
N ALA A 359 -6.19 0.17 -3.01
CA ALA A 359 -5.56 0.13 -1.69
C ALA A 359 -6.08 1.24 -0.77
N GLN A 360 -6.22 2.46 -1.30
CA GLN A 360 -6.73 3.63 -0.59
C GLN A 360 -8.19 3.42 -0.14
N ALA A 361 -9.05 2.98 -1.06
CA ALA A 361 -10.45 2.71 -0.77
C ALA A 361 -10.61 1.55 0.22
N ALA A 362 -9.81 0.48 0.09
CA ALA A 362 -9.89 -0.66 0.97
C ALA A 362 -9.54 -0.29 2.41
N LEU A 363 -8.43 0.43 2.61
CA LEU A 363 -8.05 0.95 3.93
C LEU A 363 -9.17 1.80 4.54
N SER A 364 -9.74 2.72 3.75
CA SER A 364 -10.82 3.60 4.19
C SER A 364 -12.06 2.82 4.65
N GLN A 365 -12.49 1.83 3.85
CA GLN A 365 -13.66 1.00 4.13
C GLN A 365 -13.48 0.17 5.40
N TRP A 366 -12.35 -0.53 5.55
CA TRP A 366 -12.07 -1.34 6.73
C TRP A 366 -11.92 -0.50 8.00
N LYS A 367 -11.27 0.66 7.92
CA LYS A 367 -11.19 1.62 9.05
C LYS A 367 -12.56 2.15 9.44
N LYS A 368 -13.39 2.53 8.46
CA LYS A 368 -14.76 3.00 8.69
C LYS A 368 -15.62 1.93 9.37
N ALA A 369 -15.37 0.65 9.07
CA ALA A 369 -16.03 -0.47 9.74
C ALA A 369 -15.43 -0.81 11.12
N GLY A 370 -14.44 -0.07 11.62
CA GLY A 370 -13.88 -0.25 12.96
C GLY A 370 -12.73 -1.25 13.06
N PHE A 371 -12.15 -1.68 11.93
CA PHE A 371 -10.93 -2.48 11.95
C PHE A 371 -9.70 -1.54 12.07
N PRO A 372 -8.77 -1.74 13.03
CA PRO A 372 -7.61 -0.85 13.19
C PRO A 372 -6.60 -0.98 12.06
N ALA A 373 -6.12 0.14 11.52
CA ALA A 373 -5.08 0.15 10.47
C ALA A 373 -3.83 -0.63 10.89
N SER A 374 -3.41 -0.49 12.15
CA SER A 374 -2.26 -1.21 12.74
C SER A 374 -2.45 -2.73 12.85
N LYS A 375 -3.56 -3.28 12.33
CA LYS A 375 -3.83 -4.71 12.17
C LYS A 375 -4.15 -5.07 10.71
N MET A 376 -3.83 -4.22 9.73
CA MET A 376 -4.06 -4.48 8.31
C MET A 376 -2.73 -4.66 7.60
N LEU A 377 -2.61 -5.74 6.84
CA LEU A 377 -1.53 -5.94 5.88
C LEU A 377 -2.08 -5.67 4.47
N LEU A 378 -1.41 -4.80 3.72
CA LEU A 378 -1.76 -4.55 2.32
C LEU A 378 -1.18 -5.67 1.44
N GLY A 379 -2.04 -6.32 0.67
CA GLY A 379 -1.66 -7.35 -0.28
C GLY A 379 -1.05 -6.78 -1.54
N LEU A 380 0.05 -7.37 -1.98
CA LEU A 380 0.82 -6.96 -3.14
C LEU A 380 0.97 -8.14 -4.10
N ALA A 381 0.55 -7.96 -5.36
CA ALA A 381 0.64 -8.99 -6.37
C ALA A 381 2.07 -9.05 -6.94
N LEU A 382 2.64 -10.25 -6.99
CA LEU A 382 3.92 -10.52 -7.67
C LEU A 382 3.69 -11.09 -9.08
N TYR A 383 2.54 -10.76 -9.66
CA TYR A 383 2.06 -11.23 -10.96
C TYR A 383 1.23 -10.16 -11.67
N GLY A 384 0.96 -10.39 -12.94
CA GLY A 384 0.02 -9.62 -13.75
C GLY A 384 -0.87 -10.49 -14.61
N TYR A 385 -1.64 -9.87 -15.51
CA TYR A 385 -2.54 -10.55 -16.43
C TYR A 385 -2.19 -10.27 -17.88
N VAL A 386 -2.08 -11.32 -18.68
CA VAL A 386 -1.80 -11.22 -20.12
C VAL A 386 -3.10 -11.18 -20.90
N SER A 387 -3.36 -10.06 -21.55
CA SER A 387 -4.57 -9.76 -22.29
C SER A 387 -4.32 -9.77 -23.79
N LYS A 388 -5.21 -10.43 -24.54
CA LYS A 388 -5.26 -10.31 -26.00
C LYS A 388 -5.91 -8.99 -26.38
N SER A 389 -5.11 -7.94 -26.55
CA SER A 389 -5.59 -6.59 -26.79
C SER A 389 -4.58 -5.76 -27.57
N THR A 390 -5.06 -4.81 -28.36
CA THR A 390 -4.24 -3.78 -29.01
C THR A 390 -4.28 -2.45 -28.26
N ALA A 391 -4.86 -2.42 -27.06
CA ALA A 391 -4.93 -1.20 -26.26
C ALA A 391 -3.52 -0.69 -25.92
N THR A 392 -3.33 0.62 -26.01
CA THR A 392 -2.08 1.31 -25.64
C THR A 392 -2.20 2.05 -24.31
N ARG A 393 -3.30 1.81 -23.59
CA ARG A 393 -3.61 2.31 -22.25
C ARG A 393 -4.50 1.30 -21.53
N LEU A 394 -4.48 1.30 -20.21
CA LEU A 394 -5.44 0.53 -19.43
C LEU A 394 -6.85 1.15 -19.52
N SER A 395 -7.88 0.33 -19.39
CA SER A 395 -9.27 0.80 -19.34
C SER A 395 -9.48 1.66 -18.10
N ASN A 396 -10.35 2.65 -18.21
CA ASN A 396 -10.65 3.58 -17.11
C ASN A 396 -9.43 4.37 -16.60
N SER A 397 -8.40 4.56 -17.44
CA SER A 397 -7.21 5.38 -17.18
C SER A 397 -7.29 6.71 -17.96
N TYR A 398 -6.71 7.78 -17.40
CA TYR A 398 -6.37 9.00 -18.12
C TYR A 398 -4.84 9.07 -18.25
N ALA A 399 -4.33 9.12 -19.49
CA ALA A 399 -2.90 9.31 -19.76
C ALA A 399 -2.64 10.75 -20.20
N PRO A 400 -1.76 11.48 -19.50
CA PRO A 400 -0.60 12.11 -20.16
C PRO A 400 0.65 12.09 -19.24
N ALA A 401 1.87 11.79 -19.69
CA ALA A 401 2.55 12.32 -20.88
C ALA A 401 3.77 11.46 -21.30
N ALA A 402 4.42 11.86 -22.39
CA ALA A 402 5.59 11.26 -23.02
C ALA A 402 6.91 11.38 -22.23
N ASP A 403 6.87 11.26 -20.90
CA ASP A 403 8.08 11.15 -20.08
C ASP A 403 7.81 10.24 -18.86
N PRO A 404 8.28 8.98 -18.90
CA PRO A 404 8.16 8.06 -17.78
C PRO A 404 9.16 8.50 -16.70
N HIS A 405 8.81 9.48 -15.87
CA HIS A 405 9.44 9.69 -14.56
C HIS A 405 10.99 9.59 -14.50
N GLU A 406 11.78 10.14 -15.45
CA GLU A 406 13.25 9.96 -15.43
C GLU A 406 13.71 8.50 -15.15
N HIS A 407 12.87 7.51 -15.47
CA HIS A 407 13.19 6.11 -15.31
C HIS A 407 14.12 5.77 -16.47
N ALA A 408 15.39 5.53 -16.13
CA ALA A 408 16.50 5.40 -17.07
C ALA A 408 16.07 4.83 -18.44
N PRO A 409 16.34 5.53 -19.57
CA PRO A 409 16.00 5.02 -20.88
C PRO A 409 16.74 3.68 -21.08
N LEU A 410 15.98 2.59 -21.09
CA LEU A 410 16.53 1.29 -21.43
C LEU A 410 16.79 1.29 -22.93
N VAL A 411 18.08 1.24 -23.26
CA VAL A 411 18.65 1.27 -24.61
C VAL A 411 17.87 0.36 -25.56
N GLU A 412 17.32 0.93 -26.64
CA GLU A 412 16.80 0.17 -27.78
C GLU A 412 17.89 -0.81 -28.25
N ARG A 413 17.64 -2.12 -28.15
CA ARG A 413 18.45 -3.12 -28.83
C ARG A 413 17.63 -3.68 -29.98
N ALA A 414 17.95 -3.24 -31.20
CA ALA A 414 17.19 -3.53 -32.41
C ALA A 414 17.19 -5.01 -32.86
N ASP A 415 17.87 -5.91 -32.14
CA ASP A 415 18.30 -7.20 -32.71
C ASP A 415 17.87 -8.45 -31.91
N ALA A 416 16.93 -8.35 -30.97
CA ALA A 416 16.57 -9.48 -30.10
C ALA A 416 15.37 -10.30 -30.61
N VAL A 417 15.50 -11.63 -30.54
CA VAL A 417 14.48 -12.62 -30.93
C VAL A 417 13.23 -12.47 -30.05
N ALA A 418 12.08 -12.41 -30.71
CA ALA A 418 10.77 -12.01 -30.20
C ALA A 418 10.32 -12.64 -28.86
N GLY A 419 10.11 -11.81 -27.83
CA GLY A 419 9.25 -12.19 -26.71
C GLY A 419 7.81 -12.40 -27.20
N ASP A 420 7.21 -13.57 -26.97
CA ASP A 420 5.82 -13.88 -27.33
C ASP A 420 5.06 -14.41 -26.12
N LEU A 421 4.05 -13.66 -25.71
CA LEU A 421 3.15 -14.00 -24.59
C LEU A 421 1.79 -14.52 -25.09
N SER A 422 1.63 -14.78 -26.38
CA SER A 422 0.35 -15.23 -26.97
C SER A 422 -0.19 -16.52 -26.34
N GLN A 423 0.70 -17.43 -25.94
CA GLN A 423 0.34 -18.67 -25.23
C GLN A 423 -0.22 -18.41 -23.81
N TRP A 424 0.01 -17.21 -23.25
CA TRP A 424 -0.45 -16.81 -21.91
C TRP A 424 -1.71 -15.93 -21.96
N TRP A 425 -2.28 -15.64 -23.14
CA TRP A 425 -3.51 -14.85 -23.24
C TRP A 425 -4.63 -15.44 -22.37
N GLY A 426 -5.24 -14.59 -21.55
CA GLY A 426 -6.30 -14.99 -20.61
C GLY A 426 -5.78 -15.48 -19.26
N SER A 427 -4.46 -15.54 -19.07
CA SER A 427 -3.84 -16.12 -17.88
C SER A 427 -3.06 -15.08 -17.06
N GLN A 428 -2.79 -15.43 -15.80
CA GLN A 428 -1.81 -14.75 -14.97
C GLN A 428 -0.38 -15.03 -15.48
N VAL A 429 0.54 -14.08 -15.25
CA VAL A 429 1.97 -14.22 -15.50
C VAL A 429 2.77 -13.70 -14.30
N ALA A 430 3.69 -14.50 -13.79
CA ALA A 430 4.56 -14.13 -12.67
C ALA A 430 5.56 -13.03 -13.06
N PHE A 431 5.91 -12.13 -12.14
CA PHE A 431 6.85 -11.03 -12.40
C PHE A 431 8.21 -11.52 -12.91
N LYS A 432 8.75 -12.62 -12.37
CA LYS A 432 10.01 -13.23 -12.84
C LYS A 432 10.01 -13.64 -14.31
N GLN A 433 8.83 -13.90 -14.89
CA GLN A 433 8.72 -14.15 -16.33
C GLN A 433 8.89 -12.86 -17.13
N LEU A 434 8.54 -11.70 -16.55
CA LEU A 434 8.61 -10.39 -17.21
C LEU A 434 9.97 -9.69 -17.00
N SER A 435 10.60 -9.86 -15.84
CA SER A 435 11.78 -9.08 -15.39
C SER A 435 13.12 -9.48 -16.03
N ASN A 436 13.20 -10.61 -16.72
CA ASN A 436 14.44 -11.12 -17.33
C ASN A 436 14.97 -10.29 -18.54
N GLY A 437 14.43 -9.09 -18.76
CA GLY A 437 14.77 -8.20 -19.87
C GLY A 437 14.13 -8.58 -21.22
N THR A 438 13.33 -9.66 -21.28
CA THR A 438 12.74 -10.17 -22.54
C THR A 438 11.50 -9.39 -22.98
N TYR A 439 10.89 -8.56 -22.13
CA TYR A 439 9.60 -7.91 -22.43
C TYR A 439 9.58 -6.38 -22.25
N GLY A 440 10.73 -5.77 -21.93
CA GLY A 440 10.93 -4.32 -21.99
C GLY A 440 11.22 -3.83 -23.43
N GLY A 441 11.27 -2.51 -23.64
CA GLY A 441 11.38 -1.75 -24.90
C GLY A 441 12.40 -2.17 -25.99
N ALA A 442 13.09 -3.29 -25.82
CA ALA A 442 14.00 -3.92 -26.78
C ALA A 442 13.43 -5.20 -27.46
N ASN A 443 12.23 -5.68 -27.09
CA ASN A 443 11.68 -6.97 -27.56
C ASN A 443 10.26 -6.89 -28.15
N GLY A 444 9.88 -5.72 -28.67
CA GLY A 444 8.61 -5.49 -29.36
C GLY A 444 7.41 -5.18 -28.44
N PHE A 445 7.66 -4.90 -27.16
CA PHE A 445 6.70 -4.38 -26.20
C PHE A 445 7.13 -2.98 -25.75
N THR A 446 6.16 -2.10 -25.54
CA THR A 446 6.34 -0.76 -24.96
C THR A 446 5.86 -0.78 -23.52
N MET A 447 6.62 -0.16 -22.62
CA MET A 447 6.21 0.07 -21.24
C MET A 447 5.29 1.29 -21.18
N GLY A 448 4.18 1.17 -20.47
CA GLY A 448 3.29 2.26 -20.13
C GLY A 448 3.08 2.33 -18.62
N TRP A 449 2.61 3.48 -18.16
CA TRP A 449 2.27 3.74 -16.77
C TRP A 449 0.90 4.39 -16.70
N ASP A 450 0.05 3.94 -15.80
CA ASP A 450 -1.24 4.55 -15.50
C ASP A 450 -1.15 5.36 -14.20
N ASP A 451 -0.98 6.68 -14.32
CA ASP A 451 -0.83 7.61 -13.20
C ASP A 451 -2.03 7.59 -12.22
N CYS A 452 -3.23 7.29 -12.73
CA CYS A 452 -4.43 7.27 -11.91
C CYS A 452 -4.40 6.08 -10.93
N SER A 453 -4.04 4.90 -11.43
CA SER A 453 -4.04 3.68 -10.62
C SER A 453 -2.70 3.34 -10.02
N ASP A 454 -1.64 4.05 -10.41
CA ASP A 454 -0.25 3.77 -10.05
C ASP A 454 0.16 2.36 -10.49
N THR A 455 -0.08 2.06 -11.77
CA THR A 455 0.07 0.70 -12.32
C THR A 455 0.90 0.68 -13.60
N PRO A 456 2.01 -0.07 -13.65
CA PRO A 456 2.75 -0.31 -14.87
C PRO A 456 2.00 -1.30 -15.78
N PHE A 457 2.23 -1.16 -17.09
CA PHE A 457 1.77 -2.14 -18.05
C PHE A 457 2.73 -2.27 -19.23
N LEU A 458 2.74 -3.43 -19.88
CA LEU A 458 3.41 -3.66 -21.16
C LEU A 458 2.36 -3.72 -22.25
N TYR A 459 2.63 -3.18 -23.44
CA TYR A 459 1.74 -3.34 -24.57
C TYR A 459 2.48 -3.52 -25.89
N SER A 460 1.87 -4.23 -26.82
CA SER A 460 2.33 -4.39 -28.20
C SER A 460 1.15 -4.52 -29.14
N THR A 461 0.90 -3.50 -29.95
CA THR A 461 -0.17 -3.53 -30.97
C THR A 461 0.13 -4.58 -32.04
N ALA A 462 1.40 -4.72 -32.44
CA ALA A 462 1.84 -5.73 -33.40
C ALA A 462 1.61 -7.16 -32.91
N LYS A 463 1.83 -7.42 -31.61
CA LYS A 463 1.61 -8.75 -31.01
C LYS A 463 0.18 -8.95 -30.48
N THR A 464 -0.66 -7.92 -30.47
CA THR A 464 -2.00 -7.94 -29.85
C THR A 464 -1.95 -8.39 -28.40
N THR A 465 -1.01 -7.84 -27.63
CA THR A 465 -0.83 -8.20 -26.23
C THR A 465 -0.68 -6.97 -25.35
N VAL A 466 -1.38 -6.97 -24.21
CA VAL A 466 -1.20 -6.05 -23.09
C VAL A 466 -1.00 -6.86 -21.81
N VAL A 467 -0.08 -6.44 -20.94
CA VAL A 467 0.15 -7.03 -19.62
C VAL A 467 0.02 -5.95 -18.56
N SER A 468 -0.97 -6.06 -17.69
CA SER A 468 -1.13 -5.21 -16.50
C SER A 468 -0.54 -5.94 -15.30
N TYR A 469 0.38 -5.34 -14.56
CA TYR A 469 1.18 -6.01 -13.54
C TYR A 469 1.66 -5.04 -12.46
N ASP A 470 2.41 -5.54 -11.49
CA ASP A 470 3.14 -4.77 -10.50
C ASP A 470 4.65 -4.92 -10.72
N ASP A 471 5.40 -3.82 -10.59
CA ASP A 471 6.86 -3.81 -10.68
C ASP A 471 7.49 -3.23 -9.41
N THR A 472 8.80 -2.98 -9.44
CA THR A 472 9.50 -2.40 -8.29
C THR A 472 8.97 -1.02 -7.90
N TYR A 473 8.54 -0.19 -8.85
CA TYR A 473 8.08 1.17 -8.56
C TYR A 473 6.69 1.16 -7.94
N SER A 474 5.72 0.48 -8.56
CA SER A 474 4.35 0.44 -8.02
C SER A 474 4.28 -0.27 -6.66
N LEU A 475 5.12 -1.29 -6.45
CA LEU A 475 5.22 -1.93 -5.13
C LEU A 475 5.93 -1.06 -4.10
N ALA A 476 6.88 -0.21 -4.50
CA ALA A 476 7.48 0.80 -3.62
C ALA A 476 6.41 1.77 -3.10
N ASP A 477 5.59 2.30 -4.01
CA ASP A 477 4.57 3.29 -3.67
C ASP A 477 3.45 2.72 -2.81
N LYS A 478 3.01 1.48 -3.09
CA LYS A 478 2.06 0.76 -2.21
C LYS A 478 2.63 0.46 -0.83
N ALA A 479 3.89 0.02 -0.74
CA ALA A 479 4.53 -0.24 0.55
C ALA A 479 4.71 1.06 1.36
N LYS A 480 5.10 2.15 0.70
CA LYS A 480 5.19 3.47 1.30
C LYS A 480 3.82 3.96 1.77
N PHE A 481 2.77 3.77 0.98
CA PHE A 481 1.40 4.07 1.37
C PHE A 481 0.98 3.27 2.61
N ALA A 482 1.23 1.96 2.65
CA ALA A 482 0.92 1.14 3.82
C ALA A 482 1.62 1.65 5.09
N ASN A 483 2.92 1.97 4.98
CA ASN A 483 3.71 2.52 6.08
C ASN A 483 3.14 3.87 6.56
N GLN A 484 2.96 4.83 5.65
CA GLN A 484 2.53 6.20 5.97
C GLN A 484 1.09 6.28 6.47
N SER A 485 0.25 5.30 6.13
CA SER A 485 -1.16 5.25 6.54
C SER A 485 -1.39 4.53 7.88
N GLY A 486 -0.30 4.08 8.53
CA GLY A 486 -0.34 3.37 9.81
C GLY A 486 -0.84 1.93 9.70
N MET A 487 -0.75 1.33 8.50
CA MET A 487 -1.03 -0.09 8.34
C MET A 487 0.02 -0.93 9.07
N ALA A 488 -0.32 -2.17 9.43
CA ALA A 488 0.62 -3.08 10.05
C ALA A 488 1.80 -3.43 9.12
N GLY A 489 1.64 -3.31 7.81
CA GLY A 489 2.65 -3.59 6.81
C GLY A 489 2.06 -4.14 5.51
N CYS A 490 2.79 -5.02 4.83
CA CYS A 490 2.41 -5.64 3.56
C CYS A 490 2.56 -7.16 3.59
N PHE A 491 1.81 -7.84 2.73
CA PHE A 491 2.06 -9.24 2.38
C PHE A 491 2.07 -9.42 0.85
N THR A 492 2.78 -10.42 0.34
CA THR A 492 2.85 -10.71 -1.09
C THR A 492 2.13 -12.00 -1.48
N TRP A 493 1.47 -12.00 -2.64
CA TRP A 493 0.99 -13.19 -3.35
C TRP A 493 1.72 -13.32 -4.70
N SER A 494 2.57 -14.33 -4.92
CA SER A 494 3.18 -15.21 -3.90
C SER A 494 4.69 -15.32 -4.10
N LEU A 495 5.41 -15.76 -3.07
CA LEU A 495 6.88 -15.74 -3.00
C LEU A 495 7.56 -16.34 -4.25
N ASP A 496 6.97 -17.39 -4.83
CA ASP A 496 7.51 -18.06 -6.01
C ASP A 496 7.48 -17.21 -7.29
N GLN A 497 6.79 -16.08 -7.30
CA GLN A 497 6.58 -15.27 -8.49
C GLN A 497 7.57 -14.09 -8.60
N ASP A 498 8.30 -13.78 -7.52
CA ASP A 498 9.39 -12.78 -7.52
C ASP A 498 10.60 -13.28 -8.34
N ASP A 499 11.41 -12.33 -8.79
CA ASP A 499 12.72 -12.56 -9.40
C ASP A 499 13.80 -12.52 -8.30
N GLY A 500 13.99 -13.68 -7.67
CA GLY A 500 14.84 -13.81 -6.48
C GLY A 500 14.18 -13.18 -5.25
N TYR A 501 14.39 -11.87 -5.06
CA TYR A 501 13.78 -11.05 -4.00
C TYR A 501 13.65 -9.58 -4.42
N SER A 502 13.68 -9.28 -5.72
CA SER A 502 13.72 -7.91 -6.23
C SER A 502 12.53 -7.07 -5.77
N LEU A 503 11.32 -7.65 -5.83
CA LEU A 503 10.09 -6.99 -5.40
C LEU A 503 10.04 -6.94 -3.88
N GLN A 504 10.37 -8.05 -3.21
CA GLN A 504 10.38 -8.11 -1.75
C GLN A 504 11.34 -7.09 -1.12
N ASP A 505 12.51 -6.85 -1.71
CA ASP A 505 13.49 -5.89 -1.21
C ASP A 505 12.99 -4.46 -1.29
N VAL A 506 12.33 -4.10 -2.39
CA VAL A 506 11.75 -2.77 -2.55
C VAL A 506 10.58 -2.54 -1.60
N ILE A 507 9.74 -3.55 -1.38
CA ILE A 507 8.67 -3.51 -0.38
C ILE A 507 9.26 -3.23 1.00
N ARG A 508 10.28 -3.99 1.42
CA ARG A 508 10.91 -3.84 2.74
C ARG A 508 11.53 -2.46 2.92
N SER A 509 12.28 -1.98 1.92
CA SER A 509 12.91 -0.66 1.99
C SER A 509 11.88 0.45 2.18
N ASN A 510 10.71 0.37 1.52
CA ASN A 510 9.66 1.38 1.61
C ASN A 510 8.76 1.23 2.86
N LEU A 511 8.78 0.05 3.50
CA LEU A 511 8.31 -0.15 4.88
C LEU A 511 9.31 0.37 5.93
N GLY A 512 10.48 0.88 5.54
CA GLY A 512 11.51 1.39 6.45
C GLY A 512 12.28 0.30 7.20
N LYS A 513 12.53 -0.84 6.55
CA LYS A 513 13.26 -1.99 7.10
C LYS A 513 14.66 -2.19 6.55
#